data_AF-A0A369LIF9-F1
#
_entry.id   AF-A0A369LIF9-F1
#
_cell.length_a   1.000
_cell.length_b   1.000
_cell.length_c   1.000
_cell.angle_alpha   90.00
_cell.angle_beta   90.00
_cell.angle_gamma   90.00
#
_symmetry.space_group_name_H-M   'P 1'
#
loop_
_entity.id
_entity.type
_entity.pdbx_description
1 polymer ?
#
loop_
_entity_poly.entity_id
_entity_poly.type
_entity_poly.pdbx_seq_one_letter_code
_entity_poly.pdbx_strand_id
1 'polypeptide(L)'
;MGKALEPTLNTAQNAPEPASGVNEDYSRAIASARIACYDDFRSAPRVTEIAPTTTAEFIENLASTIYTQAQQAGGSIPYTAIREVSENFIHAQFKEIVVSIFDKGNTIRFTDQGPGIPQKEKAQMPGFSSATSDMKRYIRGVGSGLPLVKEYLSFSHGRITIEDNIKCGSVVTISVKPEEDFDVPKGAPTREQRKQMVPALSDREKDVLYLFLDQPTLRVTDIVEELGLAASSAHRALKKLEEAGLISTVGKMRQVTDEGLRVIDALF
;
A
#
# COMPACT_ATOMS: atom_id res chain seq x y z
N MET A 1 -29.58 -29.80 34.82
CA MET A 1 -30.13 -28.89 33.78
C MET A 1 -29.22 -27.67 33.72
N GLY A 2 -28.23 -27.69 32.82
CA GLY A 2 -27.27 -26.59 32.63
C GLY A 2 -27.83 -25.55 31.67
N LYS A 3 -27.82 -24.28 32.07
CA LYS A 3 -28.28 -23.13 31.26
C LYS A 3 -27.39 -22.98 30.02
N ALA A 4 -28.03 -22.86 28.86
CA ALA A 4 -27.40 -22.53 27.60
C ALA A 4 -26.83 -21.10 27.62
N LEU A 5 -25.64 -20.95 27.03
CA LEU A 5 -24.97 -19.68 26.79
C LEU A 5 -25.66 -18.97 25.62
N GLU A 6 -26.08 -17.72 25.82
CA GLU A 6 -26.59 -16.86 24.75
C GLU A 6 -25.44 -16.34 23.88
N PRO A 7 -25.59 -16.29 22.54
CA PRO A 7 -24.60 -15.72 21.64
C PRO A 7 -24.63 -14.20 21.70
N THR A 8 -23.49 -13.59 22.02
CA THR A 8 -23.29 -12.14 22.00
C THR A 8 -23.33 -11.60 20.57
N LEU A 9 -24.42 -10.91 20.23
CA LEU A 9 -24.56 -10.07 19.04
C LEU A 9 -23.63 -8.85 19.16
N ASN A 10 -22.47 -8.92 18.50
CA ASN A 10 -21.55 -7.78 18.41
C ASN A 10 -22.12 -6.74 17.42
N THR A 11 -22.74 -5.69 17.95
CA THR A 11 -23.39 -4.65 17.14
C THR A 11 -22.35 -3.64 16.65
N ALA A 12 -22.44 -3.29 15.37
CA ALA A 12 -21.54 -2.38 14.67
C ALA A 12 -21.69 -0.92 15.16
N GLN A 13 -20.94 -0.51 16.19
CA GLN A 13 -20.99 0.86 16.73
C GLN A 13 -19.72 1.69 16.56
N ASN A 14 -18.70 1.21 15.84
CA ASN A 14 -17.47 1.99 15.60
C ASN A 14 -17.09 2.03 14.10
N ALA A 15 -18.05 2.34 13.23
CA ALA A 15 -17.74 2.77 11.87
C ALA A 15 -17.67 4.31 11.88
N PRO A 16 -16.58 4.94 11.39
CA PRO A 16 -16.54 6.39 11.26
C PRO A 16 -17.62 6.85 10.28
N GLU A 17 -18.31 7.94 10.61
CA GLU A 17 -19.31 8.57 9.74
C GLU A 17 -18.63 9.04 8.44
N PRO A 18 -19.23 8.77 7.25
CA PRO A 18 -18.66 9.21 5.99
C PRO A 18 -18.74 10.73 5.85
N ALA A 19 -17.62 11.35 5.52
CA ALA A 19 -17.53 12.77 5.21
C ALA A 19 -18.46 13.12 4.04
N SER A 20 -19.40 14.03 4.31
CA SER A 20 -20.39 14.56 3.38
C SER A 20 -19.74 15.24 2.17
N GLY A 21 -20.07 14.78 0.96
CA GLY A 21 -19.76 15.50 -0.28
C GLY A 21 -19.39 14.66 -1.51
N VAL A 22 -19.49 13.33 -1.46
CA VAL A 22 -19.16 12.47 -2.60
C VAL A 22 -20.45 11.98 -3.23
N ASN A 23 -20.60 12.16 -4.55
CA ASN A 23 -21.75 11.67 -5.33
C ASN A 23 -22.03 10.20 -4.95
N GLU A 24 -23.11 9.93 -4.21
CA GLU A 24 -23.43 8.62 -3.64
C GLU A 24 -23.95 7.62 -4.70
N ASP A 25 -23.91 8.02 -5.98
CA ASP A 25 -24.32 7.18 -7.08
C ASP A 25 -23.25 6.14 -7.44
N TYR A 26 -23.41 4.93 -6.91
CA TYR A 26 -22.60 3.75 -7.25
C TYR A 26 -23.12 3.00 -8.49
N SER A 27 -24.06 3.53 -9.26
CA SER A 27 -24.64 2.83 -10.41
C SER A 27 -23.70 2.76 -11.62
N ARG A 28 -22.73 3.68 -11.71
CA ARG A 28 -21.79 3.78 -12.83
C ARG A 28 -20.40 4.21 -12.37
N ALA A 29 -19.37 3.77 -13.10
CA ALA A 29 -18.06 4.38 -13.02
C ALA A 29 -18.06 5.76 -13.69
N ILE A 30 -17.39 6.72 -13.08
CA ILE A 30 -17.28 8.10 -13.59
C ILE A 30 -15.94 8.38 -14.30
N ALA A 31 -14.96 7.50 -14.13
CA ALA A 31 -13.62 7.61 -14.69
C ALA A 31 -13.22 6.32 -15.41
N SER A 32 -12.34 6.46 -16.39
CA SER A 32 -11.74 5.33 -17.11
C SER A 32 -10.72 4.61 -16.22
N ALA A 33 -10.59 3.30 -16.39
CA ALA A 33 -9.46 2.55 -15.84
C ALA A 33 -8.38 2.34 -16.91
N ARG A 34 -7.11 2.30 -16.49
CA ARG A 34 -5.98 1.98 -17.39
C ARG A 34 -5.31 0.69 -16.95
N ILE A 35 -5.10 -0.23 -17.89
CA ILE A 35 -4.37 -1.48 -17.68
C ILE A 35 -3.04 -1.37 -18.43
N ALA A 36 -1.93 -1.41 -17.70
CA ALA A 36 -0.58 -1.37 -18.25
C ALA A 36 0.05 -2.77 -18.18
N CYS A 37 0.33 -3.38 -19.32
CA CYS A 37 1.02 -4.67 -19.41
C CYS A 37 2.50 -4.46 -19.73
N TYR A 38 3.37 -4.97 -18.85
CA TYR A 38 4.82 -4.86 -18.98
C TYR A 38 5.40 -6.18 -19.49
N ASP A 39 5.91 -6.15 -20.72
CA ASP A 39 6.63 -7.28 -21.32
C ASP A 39 8.09 -7.32 -20.81
N ASP A 40 8.74 -6.15 -20.79
CA ASP A 40 10.01 -5.89 -20.12
C ASP A 40 10.04 -4.46 -19.54
N PHE A 41 10.92 -4.19 -18.57
CA PHE A 41 11.04 -2.87 -17.94
C PHE A 41 11.86 -1.85 -18.75
N ARG A 42 12.32 -2.24 -19.95
CA ARG A 42 13.14 -1.37 -20.82
C ARG A 42 12.28 -0.72 -21.91
N SER A 43 11.08 -1.25 -22.13
CA SER A 43 10.10 -0.80 -23.11
C SER A 43 8.91 -0.14 -22.45
N ALA A 44 8.24 0.75 -23.18
CA ALA A 44 6.99 1.33 -22.71
C ALA A 44 5.91 0.23 -22.58
N PRO A 45 5.09 0.25 -21.51
CA PRO A 45 4.05 -0.75 -21.34
C PRO A 45 2.95 -0.59 -22.40
N ARG A 46 2.30 -1.70 -22.74
CA ARG A 46 1.08 -1.67 -23.53
C ARG A 46 -0.07 -1.23 -22.65
N VAL A 47 -0.71 -0.11 -22.98
CA VAL A 47 -1.81 0.45 -22.20
C VAL A 47 -3.14 0.16 -22.88
N THR A 48 -4.09 -0.40 -22.14
CA THR A 48 -5.49 -0.58 -22.54
C THR A 48 -6.39 0.26 -21.64
N GLU A 49 -7.30 1.01 -22.22
CA GLU A 49 -8.25 1.83 -21.48
C GLU A 49 -9.62 1.13 -21.40
N ILE A 50 -10.23 1.13 -20.21
CA ILE A 50 -11.60 0.66 -19.99
C ILE A 50 -12.49 1.89 -19.82
N ALA A 51 -13.41 2.08 -20.76
CA ALA A 51 -14.33 3.20 -20.75
C ALA A 51 -15.31 3.12 -19.57
N PRO A 52 -15.73 4.26 -18.98
CA PRO A 52 -16.72 4.29 -17.92
C PRO A 52 -18.07 3.71 -18.39
N THR A 53 -18.64 2.78 -17.64
CA THR A 53 -19.98 2.22 -17.89
C THR A 53 -20.72 1.95 -16.57
N THR A 54 -21.83 1.21 -16.60
CA THR A 54 -22.51 0.72 -15.40
C THR A 54 -21.54 -0.03 -14.50
N THR A 55 -21.71 0.06 -13.18
CA THR A 55 -20.77 -0.53 -12.23
C THR A 55 -20.55 -2.02 -12.45
N ALA A 56 -21.63 -2.77 -12.71
CA ALA A 56 -21.55 -4.21 -12.98
C ALA A 56 -20.74 -4.52 -14.25
N GLU A 57 -21.04 -3.83 -15.36
CA GLU A 57 -20.30 -4.01 -16.62
C GLU A 57 -18.86 -3.50 -16.52
N PHE A 58 -18.61 -2.44 -15.75
CA PHE A 58 -17.27 -1.88 -15.60
C PHE A 58 -16.35 -2.84 -14.86
N ILE A 59 -16.83 -3.41 -13.74
CA ILE A 59 -16.11 -4.45 -13.00
C ILE A 59 -15.86 -5.67 -13.89
N GLU A 60 -16.87 -6.10 -14.66
CA GLU A 60 -16.74 -7.24 -15.58
C GLU A 60 -15.70 -6.99 -16.68
N ASN A 61 -15.81 -5.85 -17.38
CA ASN A 61 -14.90 -5.47 -18.46
C ASN A 61 -13.46 -5.32 -17.94
N LEU A 62 -13.29 -4.73 -16.75
CA LEU A 62 -11.99 -4.58 -16.11
C LEU A 62 -11.40 -5.96 -15.77
N ALA A 63 -12.12 -6.79 -15.02
CA ALA A 63 -11.62 -8.09 -14.56
C ALA A 63 -11.34 -9.05 -15.73
N SER A 64 -12.24 -9.12 -16.71
CA SER A 64 -12.06 -9.96 -17.90
C SER A 64 -10.90 -9.52 -18.78
N THR A 65 -10.68 -8.20 -18.93
CA THR A 65 -9.54 -7.68 -19.70
C THR A 65 -8.22 -7.96 -18.98
N ILE A 66 -8.15 -7.73 -17.66
CA ILE A 66 -6.96 -8.03 -16.85
C ILE A 66 -6.64 -9.52 -16.94
N TYR A 67 -7.63 -10.40 -16.73
CA TYR A 67 -7.45 -11.84 -16.80
C TYR A 67 -6.96 -12.28 -18.18
N THR A 68 -7.58 -11.79 -19.24
CA THR A 68 -7.18 -12.11 -20.62
C THR A 68 -5.73 -11.71 -20.88
N GLN A 69 -5.33 -10.49 -20.51
CA GLN A 69 -3.97 -10.01 -20.71
C GLN A 69 -2.95 -10.77 -19.86
N ALA A 70 -3.26 -11.02 -18.58
CA ALA A 70 -2.40 -11.81 -17.70
C ALA A 70 -2.21 -13.24 -18.23
N GLN A 71 -3.28 -13.90 -18.67
CA GLN A 71 -3.23 -15.25 -19.22
C GLN A 71 -2.44 -15.29 -20.54
N GLN A 72 -2.66 -14.32 -21.44
CA GLN A 72 -1.90 -14.20 -22.69
C GLN A 72 -0.40 -14.00 -22.45
N ALA A 73 -0.04 -13.31 -21.36
CA ALA A 73 1.35 -13.14 -20.94
C ALA A 73 1.96 -14.42 -20.33
N GLY A 74 1.14 -15.42 -19.96
CA GLY A 74 1.56 -16.67 -19.32
C GLY A 74 1.22 -16.79 -17.83
N GLY A 75 0.33 -15.93 -17.33
CA GLY A 75 -0.03 -15.85 -15.92
C GLY A 75 -0.96 -16.97 -15.48
N SER A 76 -0.88 -17.33 -14.20
CA SER A 76 -1.70 -18.38 -13.59
C SER A 76 -2.68 -17.89 -12.51
N ILE A 77 -2.77 -16.57 -12.31
CA ILE A 77 -3.72 -15.96 -11.37
C ILE A 77 -5.15 -16.20 -11.86
N PRO A 78 -6.06 -16.73 -11.01
CA PRO A 78 -7.40 -17.09 -11.42
C PRO A 78 -8.28 -15.85 -11.59
N TYR A 79 -9.26 -15.96 -12.48
CA TYR A 79 -10.24 -14.89 -12.72
C TYR A 79 -10.96 -14.46 -11.44
N THR A 80 -11.30 -15.41 -10.56
CA THR A 80 -11.96 -15.11 -9.28
C THR A 80 -11.14 -14.16 -8.43
N ALA A 81 -9.83 -14.36 -8.31
CA ALA A 81 -8.98 -13.48 -7.52
C ALA A 81 -8.90 -12.06 -8.11
N ILE A 82 -8.76 -11.97 -9.43
CA ILE A 82 -8.75 -10.69 -10.14
C ILE A 82 -10.07 -9.96 -9.98
N ARG A 83 -11.19 -10.67 -10.08
CA ARG A 83 -12.53 -10.11 -9.90
C ARG A 83 -12.74 -9.58 -8.50
N GLU A 84 -12.41 -10.35 -7.47
CA GLU A 84 -12.56 -9.93 -6.06
C GLU A 84 -11.76 -8.66 -5.75
N VAL A 85 -10.54 -8.53 -6.29
CA VAL A 85 -9.77 -7.29 -6.13
C VAL A 85 -10.36 -6.14 -6.94
N SER A 86 -10.91 -6.40 -8.13
CA SER A 86 -11.56 -5.40 -8.98
C SER A 86 -12.86 -4.85 -8.37
N GLU A 87 -13.65 -5.70 -7.68
CA GLU A 87 -14.86 -5.28 -6.98
C GLU A 87 -14.57 -4.23 -5.89
N ASN A 88 -13.37 -4.26 -5.28
CA ASN A 88 -12.98 -3.30 -4.24
C ASN A 88 -12.88 -1.85 -4.75
N PHE A 89 -12.74 -1.62 -6.05
CA PHE A 89 -12.70 -0.26 -6.60
C PHE A 89 -14.00 0.52 -6.40
N ILE A 90 -15.11 -0.15 -6.09
CA ILE A 90 -16.36 0.53 -5.72
C ILE A 90 -16.16 1.41 -4.47
N HIS A 91 -15.30 1.02 -3.52
CA HIS A 91 -14.97 1.82 -2.33
C HIS A 91 -14.24 3.12 -2.69
N ALA A 92 -13.50 3.11 -3.80
CA ALA A 92 -12.83 4.29 -4.36
C ALA A 92 -13.70 5.05 -5.38
N GLN A 93 -14.95 4.61 -5.60
CA GLN A 93 -15.82 5.12 -6.68
C GLN A 93 -15.14 5.11 -8.05
N PHE A 94 -14.29 4.12 -8.28
CA PHE A 94 -13.51 3.98 -9.50
C PHE A 94 -12.60 5.18 -9.84
N LYS A 95 -12.17 5.96 -8.83
CA LYS A 95 -11.29 7.12 -9.01
C LYS A 95 -9.87 6.70 -9.39
N GLU A 96 -9.42 7.17 -10.57
CA GLU A 96 -8.05 7.04 -11.08
C GLU A 96 -7.48 5.62 -10.97
N ILE A 97 -8.22 4.64 -11.51
CA ILE A 97 -7.77 3.25 -11.49
C ILE A 97 -6.62 3.05 -12.47
N VAL A 98 -5.52 2.53 -11.95
CA VAL A 98 -4.43 1.96 -12.76
C VAL A 98 -4.15 0.54 -12.30
N VAL A 99 -4.20 -0.40 -13.24
CA VAL A 99 -3.82 -1.80 -13.04
C VAL A 99 -2.55 -2.07 -13.83
N SER A 100 -1.55 -2.65 -13.19
CA SER A 100 -0.28 -3.04 -13.84
C SER A 100 -0.09 -4.54 -13.79
N ILE A 101 0.25 -5.13 -14.93
CA ILE A 101 0.51 -6.57 -15.10
C ILE A 101 2.01 -6.75 -15.33
N PHE A 102 2.66 -7.53 -14.47
CA PHE A 102 4.08 -7.82 -14.48
C PHE A 102 4.33 -9.33 -14.52
N ASP A 103 5.61 -9.72 -14.58
CA ASP A 103 6.06 -11.11 -14.37
C ASP A 103 5.32 -12.13 -15.23
N LYS A 104 5.14 -11.79 -16.52
CA LYS A 104 4.40 -12.64 -17.47
C LYS A 104 2.99 -12.96 -16.99
N GLY A 105 2.32 -11.99 -16.36
CA GLY A 105 0.97 -12.15 -15.82
C GLY A 105 0.88 -12.77 -14.43
N ASN A 106 2.01 -13.07 -13.77
CA ASN A 106 2.02 -13.69 -12.44
C ASN A 106 2.09 -12.69 -11.29
N THR A 107 2.14 -11.38 -11.58
CA THR A 107 2.00 -10.31 -10.59
C THR A 107 1.09 -9.23 -11.16
N ILE A 108 0.04 -8.87 -10.43
CA ILE A 108 -0.91 -7.83 -10.82
C ILE A 108 -1.04 -6.82 -9.68
N ARG A 109 -0.83 -5.55 -9.99
CA ARG A 109 -0.94 -4.44 -9.05
C ARG A 109 -2.15 -3.58 -9.40
N PHE A 110 -3.05 -3.41 -8.45
CA PHE A 110 -4.27 -2.64 -8.54
C PHE A 110 -4.09 -1.36 -7.73
N THR A 111 -4.31 -0.20 -8.34
CA THR A 111 -4.14 1.09 -7.68
C THR A 111 -5.33 1.99 -7.92
N ASP A 112 -5.70 2.78 -6.90
CA ASP A 112 -6.75 3.79 -6.94
C ASP A 112 -6.33 5.08 -6.21
N GLN A 113 -7.11 6.14 -6.39
CA GLN A 113 -6.99 7.40 -5.62
C GLN A 113 -8.23 7.65 -4.75
N GLY A 114 -8.77 6.58 -4.16
CA GLY A 114 -9.91 6.60 -3.26
C GLY A 114 -9.54 6.95 -1.80
N PRO A 115 -10.40 6.58 -0.84
CA PRO A 115 -10.19 6.88 0.58
C PRO A 115 -9.07 6.04 1.24
N GLY A 116 -8.57 5.01 0.57
CA GLY A 116 -7.62 4.05 1.14
C GLY A 116 -8.29 2.95 1.97
N ILE A 117 -7.49 1.99 2.44
CA ILE A 117 -7.92 0.93 3.36
C ILE A 117 -7.34 1.22 4.76
N PRO A 118 -8.17 1.69 5.71
CA PRO A 118 -7.68 2.12 7.03
C PRO A 118 -7.25 0.95 7.93
N GLN A 119 -7.94 -0.19 7.85
CA GLN A 119 -7.64 -1.38 8.66
C GLN A 119 -7.24 -2.55 7.76
N LYS A 120 -6.02 -2.49 7.20
CA LYS A 120 -5.50 -3.41 6.17
C LYS A 120 -5.47 -4.87 6.61
N GLU A 121 -5.16 -5.12 7.87
CA GLU A 121 -5.12 -6.47 8.45
C GLU A 121 -6.53 -7.04 8.60
N LYS A 122 -7.49 -6.21 9.04
CA LYS A 122 -8.90 -6.62 9.19
C LYS A 122 -9.59 -6.79 7.86
N ALA A 123 -9.23 -6.01 6.84
CA ALA A 123 -9.74 -6.16 5.48
C ALA A 123 -9.48 -7.56 4.89
N GLN A 124 -8.47 -8.27 5.40
CA GLN A 124 -8.14 -9.65 5.02
C GLN A 124 -8.78 -10.71 5.94
N MET A 125 -9.55 -10.32 6.96
CA MET A 125 -10.23 -11.24 7.87
C MET A 125 -11.63 -11.59 7.35
N PRO A 126 -12.06 -12.86 7.44
CA PRO A 126 -13.42 -13.26 7.05
C PRO A 126 -14.50 -12.46 7.80
N GLY A 127 -15.51 -12.00 7.07
CA GLY A 127 -16.69 -11.33 7.62
C GLY A 127 -16.51 -9.84 7.92
N PHE A 128 -15.31 -9.28 7.71
CA PHE A 128 -15.11 -7.83 7.80
C PHE A 128 -15.45 -7.17 6.46
N SER A 129 -16.36 -6.21 6.46
CA SER A 129 -16.72 -5.44 5.27
C SER A 129 -16.97 -3.98 5.61
N SER A 130 -16.38 -3.08 4.82
CA SER A 130 -16.66 -1.63 4.81
C SER A 130 -17.74 -1.24 3.78
N ALA A 131 -18.39 -2.22 3.12
CA ALA A 131 -19.36 -1.95 2.07
C ALA A 131 -20.68 -1.41 2.65
N THR A 132 -21.14 -0.28 2.12
CA THR A 132 -22.45 0.30 2.45
C THR A 132 -23.59 -0.48 1.80
N SER A 133 -24.84 -0.22 2.22
CA SER A 133 -26.04 -0.82 1.62
C SER A 133 -26.17 -0.55 0.12
N ASP A 134 -25.68 0.59 -0.36
CA ASP A 134 -25.79 0.97 -1.77
C ASP A 134 -24.71 0.28 -2.63
N MET A 135 -23.49 0.13 -2.09
CA MET A 135 -22.45 -0.68 -2.73
C MET A 135 -22.88 -2.14 -2.91
N LYS A 136 -23.50 -2.73 -1.88
CA LYS A 136 -23.98 -4.13 -1.87
C LYS A 136 -24.97 -4.49 -2.98
N ARG A 137 -25.56 -3.50 -3.66
CA ARG A 137 -26.42 -3.73 -4.83
C ARG A 137 -25.62 -4.14 -6.07
N TYR A 138 -24.32 -3.84 -6.10
CA TYR A 138 -23.45 -3.99 -7.27
C TYR A 138 -22.29 -4.96 -7.05
N ILE A 139 -21.91 -5.22 -5.80
CA ILE A 139 -20.88 -6.20 -5.43
C ILE A 139 -21.50 -7.38 -4.67
N ARG A 140 -20.91 -8.57 -4.82
CA ARG A 140 -21.40 -9.80 -4.19
C ARG A 140 -20.49 -10.19 -3.02
N GLY A 141 -20.92 -11.13 -2.16
CA GLY A 141 -20.03 -11.76 -1.17
C GLY A 141 -19.25 -10.77 -0.27
N VAL A 142 -19.90 -9.70 0.18
CA VAL A 142 -19.22 -8.63 0.94
C VAL A 142 -18.50 -9.15 2.18
N GLY A 143 -17.19 -8.84 2.27
CA GLY A 143 -16.33 -9.24 3.38
C GLY A 143 -15.74 -10.64 3.30
N SER A 144 -15.91 -11.34 2.18
CA SER A 144 -15.18 -12.58 1.87
C SER A 144 -14.14 -12.44 0.76
N GLY A 145 -14.17 -11.37 -0.04
CA GLY A 145 -13.32 -11.23 -1.23
C GLY A 145 -11.82 -11.32 -0.96
N LEU A 146 -11.25 -10.35 -0.25
CA LEU A 146 -9.82 -10.37 0.09
C LEU A 146 -9.39 -11.60 0.91
N PRO A 147 -10.17 -12.10 1.89
CA PRO A 147 -9.90 -13.40 2.53
C PRO A 147 -9.80 -14.57 1.54
N LEU A 148 -10.73 -14.66 0.58
CA LEU A 148 -10.73 -15.72 -0.44
C LEU A 148 -9.50 -15.64 -1.35
N VAL A 149 -9.13 -14.42 -1.75
CA VAL A 149 -7.90 -14.19 -2.53
C VAL A 149 -6.66 -14.62 -1.75
N LYS A 150 -6.59 -14.26 -0.47
CA LYS A 150 -5.49 -14.64 0.41
C LYS A 150 -5.37 -16.16 0.56
N GLU A 151 -6.49 -16.84 0.79
CA GLU A 151 -6.55 -18.30 0.91
C GLU A 151 -6.08 -18.98 -0.39
N TYR A 152 -6.63 -18.55 -1.53
CA TYR A 152 -6.21 -19.07 -2.84
C TYR A 152 -4.71 -18.91 -3.07
N LEU A 153 -4.19 -17.69 -2.89
CA LEU A 153 -2.78 -17.40 -3.13
C LEU A 153 -1.88 -18.17 -2.17
N SER A 154 -2.30 -18.40 -0.92
CA SER A 154 -1.54 -19.22 0.03
C SER A 154 -1.34 -20.66 -0.47
N PHE A 155 -2.36 -21.26 -1.11
CA PHE A 155 -2.22 -22.59 -1.73
C PHE A 155 -1.27 -22.61 -2.93
N SER A 156 -1.20 -21.50 -3.68
CA SER A 156 -0.33 -21.35 -4.85
C SER A 156 1.07 -20.83 -4.51
N HIS A 157 1.46 -20.75 -3.23
CA HIS A 157 2.69 -20.09 -2.77
C HIS A 157 2.82 -18.63 -3.23
N GLY A 158 1.68 -18.01 -3.51
CA GLY A 158 1.54 -16.61 -3.84
C GLY A 158 1.27 -15.75 -2.61
N ARG A 159 1.14 -14.44 -2.84
CA ARG A 159 0.88 -13.46 -1.79
C ARG A 159 -0.03 -12.34 -2.26
N ILE A 160 -0.74 -11.75 -1.31
CA ILE A 160 -1.45 -10.48 -1.44
C ILE A 160 -0.83 -9.45 -0.50
N THR A 161 -0.52 -8.25 -1.01
CA THR A 161 -0.10 -7.10 -0.21
C THR A 161 -1.10 -5.95 -0.40
N ILE A 162 -1.29 -5.17 0.66
CA ILE A 162 -2.15 -3.98 0.68
C ILE A 162 -1.31 -2.85 1.27
N GLU A 163 -1.14 -1.78 0.52
CA GLU A 163 -0.30 -0.62 0.85
C GLU A 163 -1.10 0.67 0.60
N ASP A 164 -0.67 1.78 1.20
CA ASP A 164 -1.25 3.09 0.89
C ASP A 164 -0.63 3.65 -0.40
N ASN A 165 -1.46 4.29 -1.22
CA ASN A 165 -0.97 4.95 -2.41
C ASN A 165 -0.35 6.32 -2.05
N ILE A 166 0.64 6.77 -2.83
CA ILE A 166 1.36 8.03 -2.60
C ILE A 166 0.36 9.18 -2.80
N LYS A 167 -0.10 9.77 -1.68
CA LYS A 167 -1.19 10.76 -1.49
C LYS A 167 -2.43 10.16 -0.83
N CYS A 168 -3.26 9.43 -1.58
CA CYS A 168 -4.49 8.81 -1.10
C CYS A 168 -4.87 7.60 -1.95
N GLY A 169 -5.66 6.68 -1.39
CA GLY A 169 -6.07 5.46 -2.06
C GLY A 169 -5.24 4.25 -1.65
N SER A 170 -5.43 3.14 -2.35
CA SER A 170 -4.80 1.86 -2.00
C SER A 170 -3.97 1.32 -3.15
N VAL A 171 -2.96 0.52 -2.80
CA VAL A 171 -2.22 -0.33 -3.72
C VAL A 171 -2.41 -1.77 -3.25
N VAL A 172 -3.11 -2.57 -4.04
CA VAL A 172 -3.29 -4.01 -3.79
C VAL A 172 -2.46 -4.77 -4.81
N THR A 173 -1.49 -5.56 -4.35
CA THR A 173 -0.68 -6.41 -5.23
C THR A 173 -0.97 -7.88 -4.97
N ILE A 174 -1.36 -8.62 -5.99
CA ILE A 174 -1.48 -10.08 -5.95
C ILE A 174 -0.38 -10.70 -6.82
N SER A 175 0.20 -11.80 -6.36
CA SER A 175 1.21 -12.51 -7.13
C SER A 175 1.24 -14.00 -6.77
N VAL A 176 1.51 -14.84 -7.76
CA VAL A 176 1.70 -16.29 -7.65
C VAL A 176 3.15 -16.70 -7.98
N LYS A 177 4.03 -15.71 -8.10
CA LYS A 177 5.45 -15.95 -8.31
C LYS A 177 6.07 -16.49 -7.02
N PRO A 178 6.89 -17.55 -7.05
CA PRO A 178 7.64 -18.01 -5.88
C PRO A 178 8.51 -16.87 -5.33
N GLU A 179 8.70 -16.82 -4.01
CA GLU A 179 9.54 -15.79 -3.36
C GLU A 179 10.95 -15.66 -3.95
N GLU A 180 11.47 -16.73 -4.57
CA GLU A 180 12.80 -16.78 -5.20
C GLU A 180 12.94 -15.94 -6.46
N ASP A 181 11.83 -15.54 -7.07
CA ASP A 181 11.79 -15.01 -8.43
C ASP A 181 11.22 -13.58 -8.46
N PHE A 182 10.71 -13.08 -7.34
CA PHE A 182 10.65 -11.63 -7.15
C PHE A 182 12.10 -11.13 -7.14
N ASP A 183 12.41 -10.19 -8.03
CA ASP A 183 13.55 -9.27 -7.87
C ASP A 183 13.28 -8.34 -6.67
N VAL A 184 12.95 -8.91 -5.50
CA VAL A 184 13.31 -8.29 -4.24
C VAL A 184 14.82 -8.45 -4.20
N PRO A 185 15.60 -7.37 -4.09
CA PRO A 185 16.97 -7.52 -3.65
C PRO A 185 16.90 -8.34 -2.36
N LYS A 186 17.45 -9.56 -2.35
CA LYS A 186 17.76 -10.29 -1.11
C LYS A 186 18.53 -9.31 -0.23
N GLY A 187 17.85 -8.66 0.70
CA GLY A 187 18.36 -7.41 1.27
C GLY A 187 17.32 -6.44 1.80
N ALA A 188 16.01 -6.68 1.60
CA ALA A 188 14.94 -6.25 2.52
C ALA A 188 15.18 -6.70 3.97
N PRO A 189 15.92 -6.00 4.85
CA PRO A 189 16.23 -6.60 6.15
C PRO A 189 14.92 -6.63 6.94
N THR A 190 14.65 -7.72 7.67
CA THR A 190 13.60 -7.73 8.71
C THR A 190 13.83 -6.57 9.68
N ARG A 191 12.84 -6.09 10.45
CA ARG A 191 13.06 -4.97 11.39
C ARG A 191 14.26 -5.20 12.34
N GLU A 192 14.48 -6.44 12.74
CA GLU A 192 15.63 -6.85 13.54
C GLU A 192 16.95 -6.84 12.74
N GLN A 193 16.94 -7.26 11.47
CA GLN A 193 18.10 -7.10 10.58
C GLN A 193 18.33 -5.63 10.18
N ARG A 194 17.29 -4.80 10.10
CA ARG A 194 17.40 -3.35 9.83
C ARG A 194 18.14 -2.70 10.98
N LYS A 195 17.76 -3.01 12.23
CA LYS A 195 18.52 -2.59 13.41
C LYS A 195 19.98 -3.04 13.40
N GLN A 196 20.28 -4.22 12.84
CA GLN A 196 21.66 -4.72 12.68
C GLN A 196 22.44 -4.02 11.55
N MET A 197 21.74 -3.40 10.60
CA MET A 197 22.32 -2.67 9.46
C MET A 197 22.40 -1.16 9.67
N VAL A 198 21.82 -0.65 10.75
CA VAL A 198 21.97 0.75 11.16
C VAL A 198 23.44 0.99 11.57
N PRO A 199 24.10 2.05 11.08
CA PRO A 199 25.42 2.45 11.57
C PRO A 199 25.44 2.54 13.09
N ALA A 200 26.56 2.22 13.74
CA ALA A 200 26.68 2.38 15.19
C ALA A 200 26.64 3.87 15.56
N LEU A 201 25.43 4.39 15.80
CA LEU A 201 25.17 5.77 16.19
C LEU A 201 25.18 5.89 17.71
N SER A 202 25.85 6.93 18.20
CA SER A 202 25.72 7.37 19.59
C SER A 202 24.33 7.92 19.85
N ASP A 203 23.91 7.94 21.12
CA ASP A 203 22.58 8.44 21.49
C ASP A 203 22.35 9.87 21.01
N ARG A 204 23.39 10.71 21.02
CA ARG A 204 23.34 12.08 20.48
C ARG A 204 23.08 12.16 18.98
N GLU A 205 23.61 11.22 18.21
CA GLU A 205 23.36 11.16 16.76
C GLU A 205 21.92 10.67 16.48
N LYS A 206 21.40 9.77 17.32
CA LYS A 206 19.99 9.34 17.26
C LYS A 206 19.04 10.47 17.66
N ASP A 207 19.35 11.24 18.69
CA ASP A 207 18.57 12.40 19.12
C ASP A 207 18.44 13.44 17.99
N VAL A 208 19.53 13.69 17.26
CA VAL A 208 19.53 14.57 16.08
C VAL A 208 18.70 13.99 14.94
N LEU A 209 18.80 12.68 14.66
CA LEU A 209 17.98 12.02 13.64
C LEU A 209 16.48 12.02 13.98
N TYR A 210 16.13 11.88 15.26
CA TYR A 210 14.76 11.89 15.72
C TYR A 210 14.03 13.19 15.36
N LEU A 211 14.73 14.34 15.38
CA LEU A 211 14.15 15.62 14.98
C LEU A 211 13.67 15.66 13.52
N PHE A 212 14.23 14.81 12.65
CA PHE A 212 13.83 14.75 11.24
C PHE A 212 12.53 13.97 11.01
N LEU A 213 11.95 13.33 12.03
CA LEU A 213 10.64 12.65 11.94
C LEU A 213 9.51 13.61 11.64
N ASP A 214 9.55 14.80 12.24
CA ASP A 214 8.51 15.82 12.07
C ASP A 214 8.75 16.64 10.80
N GLN A 215 10.01 16.90 10.45
CA GLN A 215 10.38 17.76 9.33
C GLN A 215 11.60 17.23 8.56
N PRO A 216 11.54 17.10 7.22
CA PRO A 216 12.63 16.53 6.42
C PRO A 216 13.85 17.44 6.30
N THR A 217 13.75 18.71 6.73
CA THR A 217 14.83 19.70 6.67
C THR A 217 14.87 20.57 7.92
N LEU A 218 16.05 20.76 8.51
CA LEU A 218 16.24 21.52 9.75
C LEU A 218 17.42 22.49 9.65
N ARG A 219 17.36 23.63 10.34
CA ARG A 219 18.55 24.50 10.51
C ARG A 219 19.41 23.97 11.63
N VAL A 220 20.71 24.23 11.54
CA VAL A 220 21.65 23.87 12.61
C VAL A 220 21.32 24.58 13.93
N THR A 221 20.82 25.81 13.87
CA THR A 221 20.38 26.58 15.05
C THR A 221 19.22 25.91 15.76
N ASP A 222 18.24 25.43 14.99
CA ASP A 222 17.03 24.82 15.52
C ASP A 222 17.37 23.49 16.20
N ILE A 223 18.30 22.71 15.62
CA ILE A 223 18.81 21.46 16.22
C ILE A 223 19.55 21.73 17.54
N VAL A 224 20.33 22.81 17.59
CA VAL A 224 21.08 23.22 18.79
C VAL A 224 20.13 23.62 19.93
N GLU A 225 19.09 24.38 19.60
CA GLU A 225 18.08 24.85 20.54
C GLU A 225 17.21 23.69 21.06
N GLU A 226 16.67 22.87 20.14
CA GLU A 226 15.73 21.79 20.48
C GLU A 226 16.38 20.70 21.36
N LEU A 227 17.66 20.37 21.11
CA LEU A 227 18.39 19.37 21.88
C LEU A 227 19.20 19.97 23.05
N GLY A 228 19.22 21.29 23.22
CA GLY A 228 20.01 21.96 24.25
C GLY A 228 21.52 21.67 24.17
N LEU A 229 22.06 21.48 22.96
CA LEU A 229 23.45 21.06 22.74
C LEU A 229 24.39 22.26 22.62
N ALA A 230 25.65 22.10 23.02
CA ALA A 230 26.69 23.05 22.61
C ALA A 230 26.85 23.01 21.07
N ALA A 231 27.01 24.17 20.43
CA ALA A 231 27.14 24.27 18.97
C ALA A 231 28.23 23.36 18.40
N SER A 232 29.37 23.23 19.10
CA SER A 232 30.47 22.32 18.72
C SER A 232 30.07 20.84 18.75
N SER A 233 29.21 20.44 19.69
CA SER A 233 28.67 19.09 19.81
C SER A 233 27.66 18.78 18.70
N ALA A 234 26.75 19.72 18.41
CA ALA A 234 25.78 19.59 17.32
C ALA A 234 26.49 19.52 15.96
N HIS A 235 27.48 20.38 15.70
CA HIS A 235 28.28 20.32 14.49
C HIS A 235 29.03 18.99 14.35
N ARG A 236 29.56 18.43 15.45
CA ARG A 236 30.24 17.14 15.42
C ARG A 236 29.27 16.00 15.09
N ALA A 237 28.07 15.98 15.68
CA ALA A 237 27.04 14.98 15.38
C ALA A 237 26.57 15.09 13.92
N LEU A 238 26.25 16.30 13.46
CA LEU A 238 25.83 16.55 12.08
C LEU A 238 26.90 16.16 11.07
N LYS A 239 28.16 16.50 11.32
CA LYS A 239 29.27 16.12 10.45
C LYS A 239 29.38 14.60 10.30
N LYS A 240 29.23 13.85 11.39
CA LYS A 240 29.26 12.39 11.33
C LYS A 240 28.05 11.78 10.64
N LEU A 241 26.86 12.33 10.85
CA LEU A 241 25.64 11.90 10.14
C LEU A 241 25.75 12.16 8.64
N GLU A 242 26.41 13.26 8.26
CA GLU A 242 26.69 13.62 6.86
C GLU A 242 27.78 12.70 6.26
N GLU A 243 28.86 12.41 6.99
CA GLU A 243 29.89 11.43 6.60
C GLU A 243 29.31 10.00 6.46
N ALA A 244 28.31 9.65 7.26
CA ALA A 244 27.56 8.40 7.17
C ALA A 244 26.49 8.40 6.06
N GLY A 245 26.33 9.52 5.34
CA GLY A 245 25.36 9.66 4.25
C GLY A 245 23.90 9.72 4.68
N LEU A 246 23.61 9.89 5.98
CA LEU A 246 22.25 9.90 6.55
C LEU A 246 21.57 11.27 6.40
N ILE A 247 22.37 12.32 6.31
CA ILE A 247 21.91 13.68 6.03
C ILE A 247 22.81 14.34 4.99
N SER A 248 22.32 15.38 4.35
CA SER A 248 23.08 16.22 3.42
C SER A 248 22.88 17.70 3.73
N THR A 249 23.86 18.51 3.34
CA THR A 249 23.76 19.97 3.43
C THR A 249 23.17 20.55 2.16
N VAL A 250 22.02 21.21 2.28
CA VAL A 250 21.41 21.99 1.18
C VAL A 250 21.36 23.46 1.61
N GLY A 251 22.31 24.24 1.11
CA GLY A 251 22.49 25.63 1.51
C GLY A 251 22.85 25.76 3.00
N LYS A 252 21.98 26.42 3.78
CA LYS A 252 22.14 26.56 5.25
C LYS A 252 21.37 25.52 6.05
N MET A 253 20.66 24.61 5.38
CA MET A 253 19.82 23.59 5.99
C MET A 253 20.54 22.24 6.00
N ARG A 254 20.10 21.37 6.90
CA ARG A 254 20.39 19.94 6.88
C ARG A 254 19.13 19.23 6.41
N GLN A 255 19.29 18.29 5.49
CA GLN A 255 18.21 17.51 4.90
C GLN A 255 18.48 16.04 5.12
N VAL A 256 17.48 15.28 5.56
CA VAL A 256 17.58 13.82 5.65
C VAL A 256 17.66 13.20 4.25
N THR A 257 18.54 12.23 4.06
CA THR A 257 18.65 11.48 2.79
C THR A 257 17.72 10.27 2.80
N ASP A 258 17.57 9.58 1.66
CA ASP A 258 16.83 8.32 1.59
C ASP A 258 17.43 7.25 2.53
N GLU A 259 18.75 7.24 2.72
CA GLU A 259 19.41 6.38 3.72
C GLU A 259 19.05 6.80 5.15
N GLY A 260 19.05 8.11 5.44
CA GLY A 260 18.65 8.64 6.74
C GLY A 260 17.22 8.27 7.10
N LEU A 261 16.29 8.36 6.14
CA LEU A 261 14.89 7.94 6.32
C LEU A 261 14.80 6.44 6.62
N ARG A 262 15.54 5.59 5.90
CA ARG A 262 15.61 4.14 6.19
C ARG A 262 16.13 3.85 7.60
N VAL A 263 17.13 4.60 8.06
CA VAL A 263 17.69 4.45 9.40
C VAL A 263 16.72 4.93 10.48
N ILE A 264 16.00 6.02 10.23
CA ILE A 264 14.95 6.54 11.13
C ILE A 264 13.82 5.50 11.27
N ASP A 265 13.31 4.95 10.17
CA ASP A 265 12.27 3.90 10.15
C ASP A 265 12.72 2.60 10.85
N ALA A 266 14.03 2.34 10.90
CA ALA A 266 14.60 1.19 11.58
C ALA A 266 14.75 1.40 13.10
N LEU A 267 15.03 2.63 13.52
CA LEU A 267 15.35 2.99 14.91
C LEU A 267 14.13 3.34 15.75
N PHE A 268 13.14 4.03 15.16
CA PHE A 268 11.95 4.55 15.83
C PHE A 268 10.68 3.77 15.47
#